data_AF-N9HJI0-F1
#
_entry.id   AF-N9HJI0-F1
#
_cell.length_a   1.000
_cell.length_b   1.000
_cell.length_c   1.000
_cell.angle_alpha   90.00
_cell.angle_beta   90.00
_cell.angle_gamma   90.00
#
_symmetry.space_group_name_H-M   'P 1'
#
loop_
_entity.id
_entity.type
_entity.pdbx_description
1 polymer ?
#
loop_
_entity_poly.entity_id
_entity_poly.type
_entity_poly.pdbx_seq_one_letter_code
_entity_poly.pdbx_strand_id
1 'polypeptide(L)'
;MLSMALFVLASILICALLWSLKVQASLRSNIQFLQENLDHSRSKLADYETQVDELNYEITQLRLQNGSLNIALNKYKKYQDIWDIEQYIINRTLQAENFVEATKLDASIMIDDLKAYIARVKDYLAQFQAQAVAEVEQEARQSLHGYYEQAKQQHRLQEVLSALEHKIQAQRFGLQLPATQVLEQLIEGYSETDAVRYLRNVRDRIQQAIETQQVASCNYVDDNRRRSTIEILSLAFNCKADLYLSQLSTENLGEILQALKDDYVLLNYTGQALSQAMIQESYLDLRLEELKFAALVLQLKQDHLHPYIA
;
A
#
# COMPACT_ATOMS: atom_id res chain seq x y z
N MET A 1 -66.23 49.65 -123.51
CA MET A 1 -65.54 48.43 -123.00
C MET A 1 -64.16 48.72 -122.37
N LEU A 2 -63.80 49.98 -122.06
CA LEU A 2 -62.47 50.32 -121.48
C LEU A 2 -62.47 50.56 -119.95
N SER A 3 -63.62 50.74 -119.29
CA SER A 3 -63.65 51.13 -117.86
C SER A 3 -63.62 49.95 -116.87
N MET A 4 -63.95 48.73 -117.28
CA MET A 4 -63.89 47.53 -116.42
C MET A 4 -62.45 47.00 -116.23
N ALA A 5 -61.60 47.12 -117.25
CA ALA A 5 -60.21 46.67 -117.18
C ALA A 5 -59.35 47.50 -116.20
N LEU A 6 -59.62 48.80 -116.10
CA LEU A 6 -58.95 49.72 -115.17
C LEU A 6 -59.25 49.41 -113.69
N PHE A 7 -60.49 49.00 -113.36
CA PHE A 7 -60.85 48.60 -111.98
C PHE A 7 -60.23 47.27 -111.56
N VAL A 8 -60.15 46.28 -112.46
CA VAL A 8 -59.52 44.99 -112.17
C VAL A 8 -58.01 45.17 -111.94
N LEU A 9 -57.35 45.97 -112.78
CA LEU A 9 -55.91 46.25 -112.68
C LEU A 9 -55.57 47.05 -111.41
N ALA A 10 -56.42 48.01 -111.01
CA ALA A 10 -56.30 48.70 -109.74
C ALA A 10 -56.48 47.76 -108.53
N SER A 11 -57.43 46.81 -108.58
CA SER A 11 -57.62 45.85 -107.49
C SER A 11 -56.43 44.89 -107.33
N ILE A 12 -55.81 44.46 -108.44
CA ILE A 12 -54.62 43.61 -108.44
C ILE A 12 -53.41 44.36 -107.87
N LEU A 13 -53.25 45.64 -108.25
CA LEU A 13 -52.20 46.52 -107.70
C LEU A 13 -52.37 46.75 -106.19
N ILE A 14 -53.61 46.94 -105.72
CA ILE A 14 -53.92 47.09 -104.30
C ILE A 14 -53.65 45.78 -103.55
N CYS A 15 -54.03 44.62 -104.11
CA CYS A 15 -53.72 43.31 -103.53
C CYS A 15 -52.20 43.03 -103.47
N ALA A 16 -51.45 43.39 -104.52
CA ALA A 16 -50.00 43.26 -104.54
C ALA A 16 -49.32 44.18 -103.52
N LEU A 17 -49.84 45.40 -103.33
CA LEU A 17 -49.36 46.36 -102.35
C LEU A 17 -49.71 45.94 -100.91
N LEU A 18 -50.90 45.37 -100.69
CA LEU A 18 -51.27 44.75 -99.40
C LEU A 18 -50.43 43.51 -99.09
N TRP A 19 -50.09 42.70 -100.10
CA TRP A 19 -49.21 41.55 -99.94
C TRP A 19 -47.77 41.97 -99.65
N SER A 20 -47.24 42.97 -100.34
CA SER A 20 -45.89 43.51 -100.09
C SER A 20 -45.79 44.14 -98.69
N LEU A 21 -46.82 44.88 -98.26
CA LEU A 21 -46.91 45.41 -96.89
C LEU A 21 -47.01 44.29 -95.85
N LYS A 22 -47.74 43.21 -96.12
CA LYS A 22 -47.84 42.04 -95.22
C LYS A 22 -46.52 41.27 -95.12
N VAL A 23 -45.81 41.08 -96.23
CA VAL A 23 -44.49 40.44 -96.29
C VAL A 23 -43.44 41.34 -95.61
N GLN A 24 -43.50 42.65 -95.81
CA GLN A 24 -42.61 43.59 -95.13
C GLN A 24 -42.89 43.63 -93.62
N ALA A 25 -44.15 43.52 -93.20
CA ALA A 25 -44.52 43.38 -91.79
C ALA A 25 -44.03 42.06 -91.19
N SER A 26 -44.14 40.93 -91.91
CA SER A 26 -43.63 39.63 -91.43
C SER A 26 -42.10 39.55 -91.40
N LEU A 27 -41.43 40.19 -92.36
CA LEU A 27 -39.98 40.33 -92.37
C LEU A 27 -39.52 41.20 -91.18
N ARG A 28 -40.23 42.30 -90.89
CA ARG A 28 -39.96 43.12 -89.69
C ARG A 28 -40.17 42.33 -88.41
N SER A 29 -41.23 41.55 -88.28
CA SER A 29 -41.46 40.72 -87.09
C SER A 29 -40.41 39.63 -86.92
N ASN A 30 -39.96 39.00 -88.02
CA ASN A 30 -38.88 38.01 -87.97
C ASN A 30 -37.53 38.64 -87.62
N ILE A 31 -37.22 39.82 -88.15
CA ILE A 31 -36.01 40.57 -87.78
C ILE A 31 -36.06 40.94 -86.30
N GLN A 32 -37.22 41.38 -85.80
CA GLN A 32 -37.40 41.72 -84.39
C GLN A 32 -37.24 40.49 -83.47
N PHE A 33 -37.81 39.34 -83.85
CA PHE A 33 -37.63 38.07 -83.11
C PHE A 33 -36.17 37.59 -83.12
N LEU A 34 -35.49 37.70 -84.26
CA LEU A 34 -34.06 37.34 -84.36
C LEU A 34 -33.19 38.31 -83.54
N GLN A 35 -33.52 39.60 -83.50
CA GLN A 35 -32.86 40.58 -82.65
C GLN A 35 -33.08 40.26 -81.17
N GLU A 36 -34.32 39.99 -80.77
CA GLU A 36 -34.66 39.62 -79.39
C GLU A 36 -33.95 38.33 -78.94
N ASN A 37 -33.86 37.33 -79.81
CA ASN A 37 -33.14 36.09 -79.51
C ASN A 37 -31.61 36.28 -79.46
N LEU A 38 -31.08 37.17 -80.30
CA LEU A 38 -29.67 37.54 -80.30
C LEU A 38 -29.32 38.34 -79.03
N ASP A 39 -30.18 39.28 -78.63
CA ASP A 39 -30.03 40.06 -77.41
C ASP A 39 -30.18 39.17 -76.16
N HIS A 40 -31.10 38.20 -76.17
CA HIS A 40 -31.22 37.19 -75.11
C HIS A 40 -29.97 36.31 -75.00
N SER A 41 -29.42 35.88 -76.13
CA SER A 41 -28.18 35.09 -76.17
C SER A 41 -26.97 35.89 -75.71
N ARG A 42 -26.91 37.20 -76.03
CA ARG A 42 -25.91 38.14 -75.48
C ARG A 42 -26.05 38.32 -73.98
N SER A 43 -27.29 38.47 -73.48
CA SER A 43 -27.55 38.58 -72.05
C SER A 43 -27.10 37.32 -71.32
N LYS A 44 -27.46 36.13 -71.82
CA LYS A 44 -27.00 34.87 -71.24
C LYS A 44 -25.49 34.69 -71.29
N LEU A 45 -24.84 35.14 -72.37
CA LEU A 45 -23.39 35.08 -72.47
C LEU A 45 -22.73 35.97 -71.41
N ALA A 46 -23.26 37.18 -71.19
CA ALA A 46 -22.82 38.07 -70.12
C ALA A 46 -23.07 37.46 -68.72
N ASP A 47 -24.22 36.82 -68.51
CA ASP A 47 -24.52 36.10 -67.25
C ASP A 47 -23.54 34.92 -67.03
N TYR A 48 -23.16 34.20 -68.08
CA TYR A 48 -22.16 33.14 -67.96
C TYR A 48 -20.75 33.69 -67.74
N GLU A 49 -20.38 34.79 -68.40
CA GLU A 49 -19.08 35.46 -68.18
C GLU A 49 -18.96 35.93 -66.72
N THR A 50 -20.00 36.55 -66.16
CA THR A 50 -20.02 36.95 -64.75
C THR A 50 -19.92 35.76 -63.79
N GLN A 51 -20.64 34.65 -64.06
CA GLN A 51 -20.51 33.43 -63.26
C GLN A 51 -19.11 32.82 -63.33
N VAL A 52 -18.47 32.82 -64.50
CA VAL A 52 -17.10 32.33 -64.67
C VAL A 52 -16.12 33.20 -63.89
N ASP A 53 -16.30 34.52 -63.88
CA ASP A 53 -15.48 35.44 -63.10
C ASP A 53 -15.65 35.25 -61.59
N GLU A 54 -16.89 35.08 -61.11
CA GLU A 54 -17.19 34.76 -59.71
C GLU A 54 -16.55 33.43 -59.28
N LEU A 55 -16.68 32.38 -60.10
CA LEU A 55 -16.10 31.08 -59.82
C LEU A 55 -14.56 31.12 -59.85
N ASN A 56 -13.97 31.89 -60.77
CA ASN A 56 -12.53 32.11 -60.83
C ASN A 56 -12.02 32.85 -59.58
N TYR A 57 -12.80 33.81 -59.08
CA TYR A 57 -12.50 34.49 -57.82
C TYR A 57 -12.54 33.51 -56.64
N GLU A 58 -13.56 32.66 -56.54
CA GLU A 58 -13.68 31.65 -55.50
C GLU A 58 -12.53 30.63 -55.54
N ILE A 59 -12.19 30.11 -56.73
CA ILE A 59 -11.04 29.21 -56.93
C ILE A 59 -9.74 29.89 -56.46
N THR A 60 -9.59 31.19 -56.73
CA THR A 60 -8.42 31.94 -56.31
C THR A 60 -8.37 32.08 -54.79
N GLN A 61 -9.50 32.36 -54.13
CA GLN A 61 -9.60 32.41 -52.67
C GLN A 61 -9.25 31.06 -52.03
N LEU A 62 -9.82 29.97 -52.54
CA LEU A 62 -9.54 28.62 -52.03
C LEU A 62 -8.06 28.23 -52.21
N ARG A 63 -7.42 28.64 -53.31
CA ARG A 63 -5.97 28.44 -53.51
C ARG A 63 -5.14 29.20 -52.49
N LEU A 64 -5.50 30.47 -52.21
CA LEU A 64 -4.83 31.25 -51.19
C LEU A 64 -5.00 30.62 -49.79
N GLN A 65 -6.21 30.16 -49.46
CA GLN A 65 -6.49 29.47 -48.21
C GLN A 65 -5.68 28.17 -48.08
N ASN A 66 -5.67 27.32 -49.11
CA ASN A 66 -4.85 26.10 -49.14
C ASN A 66 -3.36 26.41 -49.02
N GLY A 67 -2.87 27.46 -49.67
CA GLY A 67 -1.50 27.94 -49.51
C GLY A 67 -1.20 28.33 -48.06
N SER A 68 -2.08 29.10 -47.43
CA SER A 68 -1.92 29.53 -46.03
C SER A 68 -1.98 28.36 -45.04
N LEU A 69 -2.89 27.39 -45.26
CA LEU A 69 -2.97 26.17 -44.46
C LEU A 69 -1.71 25.32 -44.62
N ASN A 70 -1.19 25.19 -45.83
CA ASN A 70 0.05 24.43 -46.07
C ASN A 70 1.26 25.06 -45.37
N ILE A 71 1.34 26.40 -45.34
CA ILE A 71 2.39 27.11 -44.59
C ILE A 71 2.25 26.84 -43.09
N ALA A 72 1.03 26.93 -42.54
CA ALA A 72 0.76 26.64 -41.14
C ALA A 72 1.10 25.17 -40.80
N LEU A 73 0.69 24.22 -41.63
CA LEU A 73 0.97 22.80 -41.47
C LEU A 73 2.48 22.52 -41.49
N ASN A 74 3.23 23.13 -42.42
CA ASN A 74 4.69 23.01 -42.44
C ASN A 74 5.35 23.58 -41.19
N LYS A 75 4.81 24.68 -40.63
CA LYS A 75 5.27 25.25 -39.36
C LYS A 75 5.04 24.28 -38.19
N TYR A 76 3.89 23.61 -38.13
CA TYR A 76 3.57 22.64 -37.08
C TYR A 76 4.32 21.32 -37.23
N LYS A 77 4.55 20.86 -38.46
CA LYS A 77 5.30 19.63 -38.76
C LYS A 77 6.72 19.65 -38.19
N LYS A 78 7.32 20.84 -38.04
CA LYS A 78 8.62 21.02 -37.37
C LYS A 78 8.62 20.55 -35.91
N TYR A 79 7.46 20.49 -35.25
CA TYR A 79 7.30 20.08 -33.85
C TYR A 79 6.86 18.63 -33.68
N GLN A 80 6.78 17.84 -34.77
CA GLN A 80 6.39 16.42 -34.70
C GLN A 80 7.30 15.62 -33.76
N ASP A 81 8.60 15.86 -33.83
CA ASP A 81 9.59 15.18 -32.97
C ASP A 81 9.35 15.45 -31.48
N ILE A 82 8.85 16.65 -31.11
CA ILE A 82 8.52 16.98 -29.73
C ILE A 82 7.33 16.14 -29.26
N TRP A 83 6.29 16.03 -30.09
CA TRP A 83 5.12 15.21 -29.77
C TRP A 83 5.49 13.73 -29.64
N ASP A 84 6.33 13.21 -30.53
CA ASP A 84 6.82 11.83 -30.47
C ASP A 84 7.63 11.57 -29.19
N ILE A 85 8.48 12.53 -28.78
CA ILE A 85 9.23 12.47 -27.52
C ILE A 85 8.28 12.52 -26.30
N GLU A 86 7.26 13.38 -26.31
CA GLU A 86 6.27 13.45 -25.24
C GLU A 86 5.53 12.11 -25.08
N GLN A 87 5.08 11.51 -26.18
CA GLN A 87 4.45 10.18 -26.14
C GLN A 87 5.42 9.10 -25.63
N TYR A 88 6.68 9.17 -26.04
CA TYR A 88 7.71 8.26 -25.52
C TYR A 88 7.92 8.42 -24.01
N ILE A 89 8.00 9.66 -23.50
CA ILE A 89 8.13 9.95 -22.07
C ILE A 89 6.90 9.44 -21.29
N ILE A 90 5.69 9.66 -21.80
CA ILE A 90 4.45 9.16 -21.17
C ILE A 90 4.48 7.63 -21.09
N ASN A 91 4.83 6.94 -22.18
CA ASN A 91 4.92 5.49 -22.15
C ASN A 91 6.00 5.01 -21.17
N ARG A 92 7.17 5.67 -21.16
CA ARG A 92 8.28 5.27 -20.29
C ARG A 92 7.99 5.51 -18.81
N THR A 93 7.28 6.60 -18.49
CA THR A 93 6.83 6.91 -17.12
C THR A 93 5.81 5.89 -16.64
N LEU A 94 4.80 5.55 -17.47
CA LEU A 94 3.84 4.48 -17.15
C LEU A 94 4.50 3.12 -16.94
N GLN A 95 5.50 2.77 -17.77
CA GLN A 95 6.27 1.53 -17.56
C GLN A 95 7.05 1.53 -16.25
N ALA A 96 7.67 2.66 -15.90
CA ALA A 96 8.40 2.80 -14.65
C ALA A 96 7.47 2.71 -13.45
N GLU A 97 6.30 3.37 -13.50
CA GLU A 97 5.27 3.31 -12.47
C GLU A 97 4.76 1.87 -12.28
N ASN A 98 4.38 1.19 -13.37
CA ASN A 98 3.95 -0.21 -13.32
C ASN A 98 5.02 -1.13 -12.73
N PHE A 99 6.29 -0.93 -13.08
CA PHE A 99 7.38 -1.72 -12.53
C PHE A 99 7.58 -1.47 -11.03
N VAL A 100 7.48 -0.21 -10.60
CA VAL A 100 7.56 0.16 -9.19
C VAL A 100 6.39 -0.44 -8.41
N GLU A 101 5.17 -0.37 -8.94
CA GLU A 101 3.99 -0.97 -8.32
C GLU A 101 4.07 -2.49 -8.23
N ALA A 102 4.48 -3.16 -9.31
CA ALA A 102 4.69 -4.61 -9.31
C ALA A 102 5.75 -5.02 -8.27
N THR A 103 6.89 -4.31 -8.23
CA THR A 103 7.96 -4.58 -7.26
C THR A 103 7.49 -4.37 -5.82
N LYS A 104 6.69 -3.32 -5.55
CA LYS A 104 6.10 -3.08 -4.23
C LYS A 104 5.13 -4.20 -3.82
N LEU A 105 4.32 -4.67 -4.77
CA LEU A 105 3.39 -5.77 -4.53
C LEU A 105 4.15 -7.06 -4.20
N ASP A 106 5.16 -7.41 -5.01
CA ASP A 106 6.00 -8.60 -4.80
C ASP A 106 6.72 -8.54 -3.45
N ALA A 107 7.27 -7.38 -3.08
CA ALA A 107 7.88 -7.18 -1.76
C ALA A 107 6.88 -7.34 -0.61
N SER A 108 5.65 -6.83 -0.77
CA SER A 108 4.58 -6.99 0.23
C SER A 108 4.19 -8.47 0.40
N ILE A 109 4.02 -9.20 -0.70
CA ILE A 109 3.71 -10.63 -0.69
C ILE A 109 4.84 -11.41 0.00
N MET A 110 6.10 -11.12 -0.34
CA MET A 110 7.25 -11.78 0.28
C MET A 110 7.32 -11.52 1.79
N ILE A 111 7.05 -10.30 2.23
CA ILE A 111 7.00 -9.96 3.66
C ILE A 111 5.90 -10.75 4.37
N ASP A 112 4.72 -10.86 3.78
CA ASP A 112 3.60 -11.59 4.39
C ASP A 112 3.83 -13.11 4.40
N ASP A 113 4.45 -13.66 3.36
CA ASP A 113 4.90 -15.05 3.32
C ASP A 113 5.95 -15.34 4.40
N LEU A 114 6.92 -14.44 4.59
CA LEU A 114 7.91 -14.55 5.67
C LEU A 114 7.26 -14.51 7.05
N LYS A 115 6.30 -13.60 7.28
CA LYS A 115 5.54 -13.57 8.54
C LYS A 115 4.78 -14.88 8.77
N ALA A 116 4.11 -15.39 7.73
CA ALA A 116 3.38 -16.65 7.82
C ALA A 116 4.30 -17.84 8.09
N TYR A 117 5.49 -17.87 7.49
CA TYR A 117 6.50 -18.88 7.74
C TYR A 117 7.02 -18.82 9.19
N ILE A 118 7.35 -17.62 9.68
CA ILE A 118 7.77 -17.42 11.08
C ILE A 118 6.70 -17.91 12.05
N ALA A 119 5.42 -17.62 11.78
CA ALA A 119 4.31 -18.10 12.60
C ALA A 119 4.25 -19.64 12.63
N ARG A 120 4.34 -20.30 11.46
CA ARG A 120 4.35 -21.78 11.40
C ARG A 120 5.53 -22.39 12.14
N VAL A 121 6.72 -21.81 12.04
CA VAL A 121 7.91 -22.29 12.76
C VAL A 121 7.72 -22.13 14.26
N LYS A 122 7.17 -21.00 14.72
CA LYS A 122 6.86 -20.80 16.15
C LYS A 122 5.88 -21.85 16.67
N ASP A 123 4.80 -22.10 15.92
CA ASP A 123 3.80 -23.10 16.30
C ASP A 123 4.39 -24.52 16.33
N TYR A 124 5.21 -24.86 15.32
CA TYR A 124 5.91 -26.14 15.27
C TYR A 124 6.87 -26.32 16.46
N LEU A 125 7.65 -25.30 16.80
CA LEU A 125 8.57 -25.35 17.95
C LEU A 125 7.82 -25.51 19.26
N ALA A 126 6.70 -24.79 19.45
CA ALA A 126 5.87 -24.93 20.64
C ALA A 126 5.28 -26.35 20.76
N GLN A 127 4.79 -26.92 19.66
CA GLN A 127 4.29 -28.29 19.65
C GLN A 127 5.39 -29.32 19.93
N PHE A 128 6.55 -29.17 19.27
CA PHE A 128 7.69 -30.06 19.45
C PHE A 128 8.20 -30.02 20.90
N GLN A 129 8.31 -28.84 21.50
CA GLN A 129 8.69 -28.68 22.89
C GLN A 129 7.68 -29.36 23.83
N ALA A 130 6.38 -29.12 23.62
CA ALA A 130 5.34 -29.75 24.44
C ALA A 130 5.39 -31.29 24.33
N GLN A 131 5.62 -31.82 23.13
CA GLN A 131 5.75 -33.25 22.91
C GLN A 131 7.01 -33.82 23.58
N ALA A 132 8.16 -33.15 23.43
CA ALA A 132 9.41 -33.57 24.06
C ALA A 132 9.30 -33.59 25.59
N VAL A 133 8.67 -32.57 26.19
CA VAL A 133 8.42 -32.53 27.64
C VAL A 133 7.51 -33.69 28.06
N ALA A 134 6.44 -33.96 27.30
CA ALA A 134 5.51 -35.06 27.60
C ALA A 134 6.18 -36.43 27.49
N GLU A 135 7.02 -36.64 26.47
CA GLU A 135 7.79 -37.89 26.29
C GLU A 135 8.78 -38.10 27.45
N VAL A 136 9.53 -37.07 27.83
CA VAL A 136 10.44 -37.11 28.99
C VAL A 136 9.67 -37.37 30.28
N GLU A 137 8.50 -36.73 30.47
CA GLU A 137 7.68 -36.94 31.65
C GLU A 137 7.14 -38.38 31.70
N GLN A 138 6.74 -38.93 30.56
CA GLN A 138 6.28 -40.31 30.45
C GLN A 138 7.41 -41.30 30.75
N GLU A 139 8.61 -41.08 30.21
CA GLU A 139 9.80 -41.90 30.49
C GLU A 139 10.19 -41.82 31.98
N ALA A 140 10.13 -40.63 32.58
CA ALA A 140 10.37 -40.45 34.01
C ALA A 140 9.33 -41.18 34.88
N ARG A 141 8.04 -41.13 34.51
CA ARG A 141 6.98 -41.90 35.18
C ARG A 141 7.18 -43.39 35.03
N GLN A 142 7.58 -43.86 33.86
CA GLN A 142 7.89 -45.28 33.62
C GLN A 142 9.13 -45.74 34.38
N SER A 143 10.14 -44.88 34.56
CA SER A 143 11.35 -45.22 35.29
C SER A 143 11.12 -45.24 36.80
N LEU A 144 10.48 -44.19 37.34
CA LEU A 144 10.30 -43.98 38.77
C LEU A 144 9.03 -44.64 39.34
N HIS A 145 8.09 -45.06 38.49
CA HIS A 145 6.82 -45.67 38.89
C HIS A 145 6.12 -44.87 40.02
N GLY A 146 5.83 -45.51 41.15
CA GLY A 146 5.18 -44.88 42.30
C GLY A 146 6.02 -43.82 43.02
N TYR A 147 7.34 -43.79 42.81
CA TYR A 147 8.24 -42.78 43.41
C TYR A 147 8.27 -41.47 42.64
N TYR A 148 7.66 -41.42 41.45
CA TYR A 148 7.67 -40.23 40.59
C TYR A 148 7.17 -38.98 41.33
N GLU A 149 6.03 -39.07 42.03
CA GLU A 149 5.47 -37.93 42.77
C GLU A 149 6.37 -37.48 43.93
N GLN A 150 7.01 -38.42 44.62
CA GLN A 150 7.95 -38.10 45.70
C GLN A 150 9.20 -37.41 45.16
N ALA A 151 9.76 -37.91 44.05
CA ALA A 151 10.91 -37.30 43.38
C ALA A 151 10.58 -35.90 42.87
N LYS A 152 9.38 -35.70 42.30
CA LYS A 152 8.88 -34.39 41.85
C LYS A 152 8.76 -33.40 43.01
N GLN A 153 8.20 -33.83 44.14
CA GLN A 153 8.13 -33.00 45.34
C GLN A 153 9.52 -32.64 45.88
N GLN A 154 10.43 -33.61 45.92
CA GLN A 154 11.80 -33.39 46.38
C GLN A 154 12.55 -32.40 45.47
N HIS A 155 12.40 -32.54 44.14
CA HIS A 155 12.96 -31.59 43.18
C HIS A 155 12.41 -30.17 43.41
N ARG A 156 11.09 -30.03 43.58
CA ARG A 156 10.47 -28.72 43.86
C ARG A 156 11.00 -28.09 45.15
N LEU A 157 11.22 -28.89 46.20
CA LEU A 157 11.82 -28.40 47.44
C LEU A 157 13.28 -28.01 47.24
N GLN A 158 14.02 -28.72 46.41
CA GLN A 158 15.40 -28.37 46.06
C GLN A 158 15.48 -27.03 45.31
N GLU A 159 14.55 -26.75 44.39
CA GLU A 159 14.43 -25.45 43.71
C GLU A 159 14.11 -24.32 44.70
N VAL A 160 13.27 -24.59 45.71
CA VAL A 160 12.97 -23.60 46.76
C VAL A 160 14.20 -23.35 47.63
N LEU A 161 14.95 -24.41 47.99
CA LEU A 161 16.19 -24.27 48.76
C LEU A 161 17.24 -23.47 47.98
N SER A 162 17.43 -23.74 46.69
CA SER A 162 18.38 -22.97 45.87
C SER A 162 17.97 -21.51 45.73
N ALA A 163 16.67 -21.23 45.50
CA ALA A 163 16.15 -19.87 45.47
C ALA A 163 16.39 -19.13 46.80
N LEU A 164 16.19 -19.80 47.95
CA LEU A 164 16.50 -19.22 49.27
C LEU A 164 18.01 -19.00 49.45
N GLU A 165 18.84 -19.96 49.06
CA GLU A 165 20.30 -19.84 49.13
C GLU A 165 20.81 -18.65 48.30
N HIS A 166 20.32 -18.47 47.07
CA HIS A 166 20.65 -17.31 46.25
C HIS A 166 20.27 -16.00 46.94
N LYS A 167 19.08 -15.91 47.56
CA LYS A 167 18.63 -14.71 48.29
C LYS A 167 19.51 -14.42 49.52
N ILE A 168 19.97 -15.44 50.23
CA ILE A 168 20.83 -15.29 51.41
C ILE A 168 22.27 -14.92 50.99
N GLN A 169 22.77 -15.55 49.94
CA GLN A 169 24.16 -15.45 49.49
C GLN A 169 24.34 -14.48 48.32
N ALA A 170 23.52 -13.41 48.24
CA ALA A 170 23.39 -12.52 47.08
C ALA A 170 24.71 -12.02 46.44
N GLN A 171 25.85 -12.05 47.14
CA GLN A 171 27.17 -11.68 46.61
C GLN A 171 28.04 -12.84 46.06
N ARG A 172 27.69 -14.11 46.25
CA ARG A 172 28.54 -15.26 45.88
C ARG A 172 28.24 -15.88 44.52
N PHE A 173 27.02 -15.75 44.02
CA PHE A 173 26.59 -16.44 42.80
C PHE A 173 26.72 -15.61 41.51
N GLY A 174 27.56 -14.56 41.54
CA GLY A 174 27.79 -13.55 40.48
C GLY A 174 27.59 -14.08 39.05
N LEU A 175 26.33 -14.06 38.61
CA LEU A 175 25.92 -14.42 37.26
C LEU A 175 26.20 -13.20 36.40
N GLN A 176 27.44 -13.11 35.93
CA GLN A 176 27.90 -12.06 35.03
C GLN A 176 27.40 -12.35 33.62
N LEU A 177 26.15 -11.97 33.36
CA LEU A 177 25.61 -11.86 32.01
C LEU A 177 25.41 -10.37 31.72
N PRO A 178 26.37 -9.70 31.07
CA PRO A 178 26.21 -8.32 30.66
C PRO A 178 25.27 -8.23 29.44
N ALA A 179 24.62 -7.08 29.31
CA ALA A 179 23.72 -6.77 28.20
C ALA A 179 24.42 -6.82 26.83
N THR A 180 25.74 -6.55 26.79
CA THR A 180 26.58 -6.69 25.59
C THR A 180 26.55 -8.10 25.00
N GLN A 181 26.63 -9.14 25.83
CA GLN A 181 26.55 -10.53 25.37
C GLN A 181 25.18 -10.85 24.75
N VAL A 182 24.11 -10.21 25.23
CA VAL A 182 22.77 -10.36 24.62
C VAL A 182 22.71 -9.62 23.29
N LEU A 183 23.36 -8.46 23.18
CA LEU A 183 23.43 -7.68 21.95
C LEU A 183 24.15 -8.45 20.83
N GLU A 184 25.24 -9.15 21.16
CA GLU A 184 25.99 -10.00 20.22
C GLU A 184 25.16 -11.15 19.63
N GLN A 185 24.09 -11.56 20.30
CA GLN A 185 23.17 -12.60 19.82
C GLN A 185 22.10 -12.06 18.87
N LEU A 186 21.98 -10.73 18.71
CA LEU A 186 21.00 -10.12 17.81
C LEU A 186 21.51 -10.11 16.37
N ILE A 187 20.57 -9.93 15.44
CA ILE A 187 20.87 -9.83 14.01
C ILE A 187 21.70 -8.57 13.75
N GLU A 188 22.68 -8.66 12.85
CA GLU A 188 23.50 -7.53 12.43
C GLU A 188 22.63 -6.35 11.95
N GLY A 189 22.90 -5.14 12.47
CA GLY A 189 22.14 -3.94 12.16
C GLY A 189 20.89 -3.69 13.02
N TYR A 190 20.65 -4.50 14.07
CA TYR A 190 19.57 -4.24 15.02
C TYR A 190 19.78 -2.91 15.76
N SER A 191 18.83 -1.97 15.64
CA SER A 191 19.01 -0.59 16.11
C SER A 191 18.40 -0.32 17.50
N GLU A 192 18.79 0.79 18.13
CA GLU A 192 18.12 1.29 19.36
C GLU A 192 16.61 1.45 19.15
N THR A 193 16.19 1.94 17.98
CA THR A 193 14.77 2.16 17.68
C THR A 193 13.98 0.84 17.62
N ASP A 194 14.60 -0.23 17.15
CA ASP A 194 14.02 -1.57 17.13
C ASP A 194 13.89 -2.13 18.55
N ALA A 195 14.94 -1.98 19.36
CA ALA A 195 14.95 -2.38 20.77
C ALA A 195 13.84 -1.68 21.58
N VAL A 196 13.70 -0.35 21.42
CA VAL A 196 12.68 0.45 22.11
C VAL A 196 11.27 0.03 21.67
N ARG A 197 11.06 -0.17 20.36
CA ARG A 197 9.78 -0.61 19.82
C ARG A 197 9.40 -2.00 20.34
N TYR A 198 10.36 -2.93 20.40
CA TYR A 198 10.13 -4.26 20.93
C TYR A 198 9.81 -4.23 22.43
N LEU A 199 10.59 -3.50 23.22
CA LEU A 199 10.34 -3.33 24.65
C LEU A 199 8.94 -2.76 24.93
N ARG A 200 8.49 -1.79 24.11
CA ARG A 200 7.13 -1.27 24.19
C ARG A 200 6.08 -2.36 23.93
N ASN A 201 6.27 -3.18 22.89
CA ASN A 201 5.37 -4.29 22.60
C ASN A 201 5.29 -5.30 23.75
N VAL A 202 6.43 -5.62 24.39
CA VAL A 202 6.47 -6.50 25.57
C VAL A 202 5.68 -5.90 26.73
N ARG A 203 5.84 -4.59 26.98
CA ARG A 203 5.08 -3.88 28.02
C ARG A 203 3.57 -3.85 27.74
N ASP A 204 3.18 -3.68 26.49
CA ASP A 204 1.77 -3.73 26.08
C ASP A 204 1.20 -5.15 26.34
N ARG A 205 1.96 -6.21 26.04
CA ARG A 205 1.58 -7.61 26.34
C ARG A 205 1.46 -7.87 27.85
N ILE A 206 2.36 -7.30 28.66
CA ILE A 206 2.28 -7.39 30.14
C ILE A 206 1.01 -6.71 30.64
N GLN A 207 0.72 -5.50 30.17
CA GLN A 207 -0.49 -4.76 30.54
C GLN A 207 -1.75 -5.53 30.16
N GLN A 208 -1.79 -6.09 28.94
CA GLN A 208 -2.89 -6.92 28.49
C GLN A 208 -3.07 -8.19 29.35
N ALA A 209 -1.99 -8.85 29.75
CA ALA A 209 -2.05 -10.03 30.63
C ALA A 209 -2.60 -9.68 32.02
N ILE A 210 -2.25 -8.51 32.56
CA ILE A 210 -2.82 -7.99 33.81
C ILE A 210 -4.32 -7.74 33.67
N GLU A 211 -4.73 -7.00 32.62
CA GLU A 211 -6.14 -6.64 32.37
C GLU A 211 -7.03 -7.87 32.14
N THR A 212 -6.50 -8.89 31.49
CA THR A 212 -7.20 -10.15 31.20
C THR A 212 -7.07 -11.21 32.31
N GLN A 213 -6.44 -10.87 33.44
CA GLN A 213 -6.19 -11.78 34.58
C GLN A 213 -5.41 -13.06 34.20
N GLN A 214 -4.53 -12.98 33.20
CA GLN A 214 -3.69 -14.08 32.73
C GLN A 214 -2.30 -14.13 33.43
N VAL A 215 -2.17 -13.47 34.58
CA VAL A 215 -0.92 -13.40 35.35
C VAL A 215 -0.72 -14.64 36.22
N ALA A 216 -1.80 -15.07 36.89
CA ALA A 216 -1.77 -16.16 37.85
C ALA A 216 -3.08 -16.95 37.82
N SER A 217 -3.07 -18.14 38.41
CA SER A 217 -4.24 -19.01 38.55
C SER A 217 -4.31 -19.56 39.98
N CYS A 218 -5.51 -19.92 40.44
CA CYS A 218 -5.72 -20.63 41.72
C CYS A 218 -7.05 -21.39 41.70
N ASN A 219 -7.21 -22.35 42.61
CA ASN A 219 -8.33 -23.30 42.64
C ASN A 219 -9.53 -22.83 43.51
N TYR A 220 -9.61 -21.54 43.86
CA TYR A 220 -10.77 -21.04 44.60
C TYR A 220 -12.04 -21.12 43.75
N VAL A 221 -13.06 -21.80 44.30
CA VAL A 221 -14.40 -21.88 43.68
C VAL A 221 -15.11 -20.54 43.73
N ASP A 222 -14.92 -19.77 44.82
CA ASP A 222 -15.49 -18.44 44.97
C ASP A 222 -14.77 -17.42 44.07
N ASP A 223 -15.51 -16.77 43.19
CA ASP A 223 -14.99 -15.83 42.20
C ASP A 223 -14.28 -14.63 42.83
N ASN A 224 -14.82 -14.08 43.92
CA ASN A 224 -14.25 -12.91 44.58
C ASN A 224 -12.89 -13.27 45.22
N ARG A 225 -12.84 -14.37 46.00
CA ARG A 225 -11.58 -14.88 46.57
C ARG A 225 -10.57 -15.24 45.50
N ARG A 226 -11.01 -15.85 44.40
CA ARG A 226 -10.15 -16.18 43.25
C ARG A 226 -9.53 -14.92 42.67
N ARG A 227 -10.33 -13.91 42.33
CA ARG A 227 -9.86 -12.63 41.77
C ARG A 227 -8.92 -11.92 42.73
N SER A 228 -9.29 -11.75 44.00
CA SER A 228 -8.44 -11.07 44.98
C SER A 228 -7.12 -11.81 45.22
N THR A 229 -7.12 -13.14 45.21
CA THR A 229 -5.87 -13.92 45.35
C THR A 229 -4.97 -13.75 44.13
N ILE A 230 -5.54 -13.79 42.92
CA ILE A 230 -4.80 -13.53 41.68
C ILE A 230 -4.24 -12.11 41.70
N GLU A 231 -5.02 -11.11 42.06
CA GLU A 231 -4.58 -9.70 42.15
C GLU A 231 -3.44 -9.51 43.14
N ILE A 232 -3.55 -10.07 44.35
CA ILE A 232 -2.50 -9.98 45.38
C ILE A 232 -1.21 -10.64 44.91
N LEU A 233 -1.29 -11.85 44.35
CA LEU A 233 -0.11 -12.58 43.88
C LEU A 233 0.53 -11.86 42.68
N SER A 234 -0.29 -11.35 41.77
CA SER A 234 0.15 -10.55 40.61
C SER A 234 0.88 -9.29 41.07
N LEU A 235 0.31 -8.56 42.03
CA LEU A 235 0.91 -7.37 42.61
C LEU A 235 2.25 -7.69 43.27
N ALA A 236 2.32 -8.75 44.08
CA ALA A 236 3.55 -9.14 44.76
C ALA A 236 4.68 -9.44 43.78
N PHE A 237 4.38 -10.17 42.70
CA PHE A 237 5.36 -10.49 41.67
C PHE A 237 5.77 -9.26 40.84
N ASN A 238 4.81 -8.44 40.43
CA ASN A 238 5.08 -7.22 39.66
C ASN A 238 5.92 -6.22 40.47
N CYS A 239 5.64 -6.03 41.77
CA CYS A 239 6.46 -5.18 42.62
C CYS A 239 7.92 -5.64 42.69
N LYS A 240 8.17 -6.96 42.74
CA LYS A 240 9.55 -7.50 42.68
C LYS A 240 10.19 -7.22 41.34
N ALA A 241 9.49 -7.48 40.25
CA ALA A 241 10.02 -7.25 38.92
C ALA A 241 10.27 -5.76 38.63
N ASP A 242 9.42 -4.86 39.13
CA ASP A 242 9.60 -3.40 39.01
C ASP A 242 10.77 -2.90 39.85
N LEU A 243 10.96 -3.46 41.05
CA LEU A 243 12.16 -3.22 41.84
C LEU A 243 13.42 -3.61 41.06
N TYR A 244 13.42 -4.78 40.42
CA TYR A 244 14.57 -5.22 39.62
C TYR A 244 14.81 -4.38 38.38
N LEU A 245 13.74 -3.93 37.69
CA LEU A 245 13.87 -2.95 36.60
C LEU A 245 14.52 -1.66 37.08
N SER A 246 14.21 -1.19 38.29
CA SER A 246 14.80 0.03 38.85
C SER A 246 16.28 -0.11 39.22
N GLN A 247 16.75 -1.34 39.45
CA GLN A 247 18.13 -1.69 39.81
C GLN A 247 18.96 -2.16 38.61
N LEU A 248 18.34 -2.29 37.44
CA LEU A 248 18.95 -2.84 36.24
C LEU A 248 20.09 -1.94 35.73
N SER A 249 21.21 -2.57 35.40
CA SER A 249 22.37 -1.98 34.74
C SER A 249 22.79 -2.86 33.56
N THR A 250 23.76 -2.39 32.76
CA THR A 250 24.32 -3.17 31.65
C THR A 250 25.09 -4.40 32.12
N GLU A 251 25.56 -4.44 33.37
CA GLU A 251 26.44 -5.50 33.88
C GLU A 251 25.71 -6.56 34.72
N ASN A 252 24.57 -6.21 35.31
CA ASN A 252 23.89 -7.05 36.31
C ASN A 252 22.68 -7.82 35.79
N LEU A 253 22.47 -7.88 34.46
CA LEU A 253 21.29 -8.52 33.87
C LEU A 253 21.15 -9.98 34.33
N GLY A 254 22.24 -10.75 34.37
CA GLY A 254 22.21 -12.14 34.83
C GLY A 254 21.70 -12.30 36.27
N GLU A 255 22.21 -11.47 37.18
CA GLU A 255 21.80 -11.45 38.59
C GLU A 255 20.33 -11.07 38.74
N ILE A 256 19.88 -10.04 38.02
CA ILE A 256 18.50 -9.57 38.03
C ILE A 256 17.53 -10.63 37.48
N LEU A 257 17.88 -11.30 36.38
CA LEU A 257 17.08 -12.38 35.82
C LEU A 257 16.96 -13.56 36.79
N GLN A 258 18.05 -13.94 37.45
CA GLN A 258 18.03 -15.01 38.43
C GLN A 258 17.21 -14.63 39.67
N ALA A 259 17.38 -13.41 40.18
CA ALA A 259 16.65 -12.92 41.34
C ALA A 259 15.13 -12.91 41.13
N LEU A 260 14.66 -12.58 39.92
CA LEU A 260 13.25 -12.65 39.56
C LEU A 260 12.74 -14.09 39.46
N LYS A 261 13.53 -15.00 38.88
CA LYS A 261 13.20 -16.45 38.83
C LYS A 261 13.10 -17.05 40.23
N ASP A 262 14.02 -16.69 41.12
CA ASP A 262 13.99 -17.13 42.51
C ASP A 262 12.72 -16.62 43.21
N ASP A 263 12.35 -15.35 43.03
CA ASP A 263 11.08 -14.83 43.59
C ASP A 263 9.85 -15.53 43.02
N TYR A 264 9.84 -15.88 41.73
CA TYR A 264 8.77 -16.67 41.13
C TYR A 264 8.63 -18.04 41.81
N VAL A 265 9.73 -18.75 42.03
CA VAL A 265 9.73 -20.05 42.73
C VAL A 265 9.18 -19.90 44.15
N LEU A 266 9.67 -18.90 44.90
CA LEU A 266 9.27 -18.69 46.30
C LEU A 266 7.81 -18.25 46.44
N LEU A 267 7.33 -17.38 45.54
CA LEU A 267 5.92 -16.95 45.52
C LEU A 267 5.00 -18.12 45.16
N ASN A 268 5.36 -18.94 44.17
CA ASN A 268 4.57 -20.12 43.79
C ASN A 268 4.62 -21.23 44.86
N TYR A 269 5.71 -21.35 45.60
CA TYR A 269 5.77 -22.23 46.77
C TYR A 269 4.79 -21.75 47.86
N THR A 270 4.82 -20.46 48.19
CA THR A 270 3.93 -19.85 49.18
C THR A 270 2.46 -19.92 48.74
N GLY A 271 2.21 -19.75 47.45
CA GLY A 271 0.88 -19.79 46.85
C GLY A 271 0.19 -21.16 46.94
N GLN A 272 0.92 -22.25 47.20
CA GLN A 272 0.31 -23.57 47.47
C GLN A 272 -0.70 -23.52 48.62
N ALA A 273 -0.39 -22.76 49.67
CA ALA A 273 -1.28 -22.58 50.82
C ALA A 273 -2.51 -21.71 50.49
N LEU A 274 -2.47 -20.96 49.38
CA LEU A 274 -3.54 -20.10 48.89
C LEU A 274 -4.35 -20.80 47.78
N SER A 275 -4.78 -22.03 48.04
CA SER A 275 -5.54 -22.84 47.08
C SER A 275 -4.77 -23.09 45.76
N GLN A 276 -3.51 -23.51 45.86
CA GLN A 276 -2.63 -23.75 44.71
C GLN A 276 -2.50 -22.52 43.79
N ALA A 277 -2.40 -21.33 44.38
CA ALA A 277 -2.15 -20.12 43.63
C ALA A 277 -0.75 -20.14 43.02
N MET A 278 -0.65 -19.89 41.72
CA MET A 278 0.61 -19.90 40.98
C MET A 278 0.60 -18.84 39.89
N ILE A 279 1.70 -18.11 39.77
CA ILE A 279 2.03 -17.26 38.63
C ILE A 279 2.23 -18.17 37.42
N GLN A 280 1.69 -17.77 36.27
CA GLN A 280 1.86 -18.52 35.03
C GLN A 280 3.30 -18.38 34.52
N GLU A 281 3.88 -19.47 34.05
CA GLU A 281 5.24 -19.47 33.47
C GLU A 281 5.34 -18.53 32.26
N SER A 282 4.30 -18.49 31.42
CA SER A 282 4.18 -17.54 30.32
C SER A 282 4.30 -16.07 30.75
N TYR A 283 3.84 -15.74 31.95
CA TYR A 283 3.95 -14.39 32.50
C TYR A 283 5.32 -14.10 33.13
N LEU A 284 5.97 -15.12 33.73
CA LEU A 284 7.38 -15.02 34.10
C LEU A 284 8.24 -14.71 32.87
N ASP A 285 8.02 -15.42 31.76
CA ASP A 285 8.76 -15.23 30.51
C ASP A 285 8.60 -13.80 29.97
N LEU A 286 7.39 -13.22 30.02
CA LEU A 286 7.15 -11.82 29.66
C LEU A 286 7.97 -10.85 30.50
N ARG A 287 8.05 -11.05 31.82
CA ARG A 287 8.82 -10.17 32.71
C ARG A 287 10.33 -10.35 32.56
N LEU A 288 10.79 -11.57 32.29
CA LEU A 288 12.21 -11.83 31.95
C LEU A 288 12.57 -11.20 30.60
N GLU A 289 11.67 -11.26 29.62
CA GLU A 289 11.82 -10.60 28.33
C GLU A 289 11.91 -9.08 28.49
N GLU A 290 11.05 -8.47 29.32
CA GLU A 290 11.13 -7.05 29.62
C GLU A 290 12.50 -6.65 30.20
N LEU A 291 13.02 -7.40 31.18
CA LEU A 291 14.33 -7.14 31.78
C LEU A 291 15.46 -7.21 30.74
N LYS A 292 15.46 -8.23 29.87
CA LYS A 292 16.46 -8.39 28.81
C LYS A 292 16.45 -7.20 27.84
N PHE A 293 15.26 -6.83 27.35
CA PHE A 293 15.15 -5.73 26.39
C PHE A 293 15.33 -4.34 27.01
N ALA A 294 15.00 -4.17 28.29
CA ALA A 294 15.36 -2.97 29.04
C ALA A 294 16.89 -2.83 29.14
N ALA A 295 17.61 -3.90 29.46
CA ALA A 295 19.07 -3.91 29.52
C ALA A 295 19.71 -3.63 28.15
N LEU A 296 19.16 -4.21 27.07
CA LEU A 296 19.60 -3.94 25.69
C LEU A 296 19.43 -2.46 25.32
N VAL A 297 18.30 -1.85 25.66
CA VAL A 297 18.07 -0.42 25.40
C VAL A 297 19.06 0.44 26.21
N LEU A 298 19.37 0.07 27.44
CA LEU A 298 20.39 0.76 28.25
C LEU A 298 21.77 0.66 27.59
N GLN A 299 22.16 -0.54 27.14
CA GLN A 299 23.44 -0.78 26.47
C GLN A 299 23.56 0.02 25.17
N LEU A 300 22.56 -0.05 24.29
CA LEU A 300 22.57 0.66 23.01
C LEU A 300 22.64 2.18 23.19
N LYS A 301 22.00 2.72 24.23
CA LYS A 301 22.12 4.14 24.59
C LYS A 301 23.54 4.50 25.05
N GLN A 302 24.16 3.64 25.85
CA GLN A 302 25.51 3.83 26.35
C GLN A 302 26.54 3.81 25.21
N ASP A 303 26.39 2.88 24.26
CA ASP A 303 27.24 2.79 23.06
C ASP A 303 27.06 4.00 22.14
N HIS A 304 25.82 4.51 22.00
CA HIS A 304 25.54 5.75 21.27
C HIS A 304 26.16 7.01 21.92
N LEU A 305 26.25 7.05 23.25
CA LEU A 305 26.85 8.16 24.01
C LEU A 305 28.39 8.13 24.01
N HIS A 306 28.99 6.96 23.81
CA HIS A 306 30.44 6.77 23.76
C HIS A 306 30.92 6.10 22.46
N PRO A 307 30.77 6.75 21.28
CA PRO A 307 31.19 6.16 20.00
C PRO A 307 32.72 6.03 19.81
N TYR A 308 33.53 6.47 20.78
CA TYR A 308 35.00 6.46 20.69
C TYR A 308 35.65 6.08 22.04
N ILE A 309 35.76 4.78 22.31
CA ILE A 309 36.94 4.20 22.96
C ILE A 309 37.21 2.86 22.27
N ALA A 310 37.91 2.92 21.13
CA ALA A 310 38.62 1.81 20.52
C ALA A 310 40.09 2.18 20.44
#